data_AF-A0A934R2W3-F1
#
_entry.id   AF-A0A934R2W3-F1
#
_cell.length_a   1.000
_cell.length_b   1.000
_cell.length_c   1.000
_cell.angle_alpha   90.00
_cell.angle_beta   90.00
_cell.angle_gamma   90.00
#
_symmetry.space_group_name_H-M   'P 1'
#
loop_
_entity.id
_entity.type
_entity.pdbx_description
1 polymer ?
#
loop_
_entity_poly.entity_id
_entity_poly.type
_entity_poly.pdbx_seq_one_letter_code
_entity_poly.pdbx_strand_id
1 'polypeptide(L)'
;MQLTRFDRWLREKYVYETHVQTLRPVEAVPRGIREVEIPDVPGKRFKHLYVASNAKAADDLISQLKENSQMYATQIVDRRRWYVPLIAPKEKSVTWFLLSSIIIGSSLVVFLFHLKGLVEDPEFRKNVMEALKLLRK
;
A
#
# COMPACT_ATOMS: atom_id res chain seq x y z
N MET A 1 0.35 -9.80 -12.57
CA MET A 1 1.36 -8.72 -12.68
C MET A 1 2.42 -8.93 -11.61
N GLN A 2 3.70 -9.01 -12.00
CA GLN A 2 4.79 -9.14 -11.03
C GLN A 2 4.99 -7.79 -10.34
N LEU A 3 4.83 -7.76 -9.00
CA LEU A 3 5.10 -6.56 -8.21
C LEU A 3 6.59 -6.24 -8.21
N THR A 4 6.94 -4.96 -8.27
CA THR A 4 8.34 -4.53 -8.16
C THR A 4 8.88 -4.86 -6.76
N ARG A 5 10.21 -5.01 -6.62
CA ARG A 5 10.84 -5.23 -5.31
C ARG A 5 10.48 -4.13 -4.31
N PHE A 6 10.37 -2.89 -4.80
CA PHE A 6 9.96 -1.74 -3.99
C PHE A 6 8.51 -1.86 -3.52
N ASP A 7 7.57 -2.21 -4.40
CA ASP A 7 6.17 -2.41 -4.01
C ASP A 7 6.03 -3.51 -2.95
N ARG A 8 6.79 -4.61 -3.09
CA ARG A 8 6.79 -5.69 -2.09
C ARG A 8 7.30 -5.20 -0.73
N TRP A 9 8.43 -4.51 -0.71
CA TRP A 9 8.98 -3.92 0.51
C TRP A 9 8.03 -2.94 1.18
N LEU A 10 7.35 -2.11 0.38
CA LEU A 10 6.39 -1.13 0.87
C LEU A 10 5.18 -1.81 1.53
N ARG A 11 4.68 -2.89 0.93
CA ARG A 11 3.59 -3.70 1.49
C ARG A 11 3.99 -4.39 2.79
N GLU A 12 5.15 -5.04 2.81
CA GLU A 12 5.66 -5.71 4.02
C GLU A 12 5.83 -4.73 5.19
N LYS A 13 6.28 -3.50 4.92
CA LYS A 13 6.58 -2.52 5.96
C LYS A 13 5.34 -1.77 6.48
N TYR A 14 4.40 -1.45 5.59
CA TYR A 14 3.31 -0.52 5.91
C TYR A 14 1.91 -1.11 5.82
N VAL A 15 1.73 -2.21 5.10
CA VAL A 15 0.42 -2.79 4.80
C VAL A 15 0.17 -4.05 5.62
N TYR A 16 1.14 -4.95 5.69
CA TYR A 16 0.93 -6.22 6.37
C TYR A 16 1.02 -6.11 7.89
N GLU A 17 0.20 -6.91 8.56
CA GLU A 17 0.28 -7.22 9.99
C GLU A 17 0.15 -8.73 10.16
N THR A 18 0.83 -9.26 11.17
CA THR A 18 0.81 -10.69 11.48
C THR A 18 -0.16 -10.91 12.63
N HIS A 19 -1.20 -11.69 12.35
CA HIS A 19 -2.18 -12.15 13.33
C HIS A 19 -1.74 -13.51 13.84
N VAL A 20 -1.49 -13.62 15.14
CA VAL A 20 -1.12 -14.86 15.81
C VAL A 20 -2.26 -15.26 16.72
N GLN A 21 -2.90 -16.38 16.42
CA GLN A 21 -4.04 -16.91 17.15
C GLN A 21 -3.59 -18.05 18.07
N THR A 22 -3.98 -18.01 19.34
CA THR A 22 -3.59 -19.01 20.33
C THR A 22 -4.79 -19.51 21.14
N LEU A 23 -4.64 -20.73 21.67
CA LEU A 23 -5.65 -21.37 22.53
C LEU A 23 -5.57 -20.87 23.98
N ARG A 24 -4.35 -20.60 24.43
CA ARG A 24 -4.02 -20.14 25.78
C ARG A 24 -3.43 -18.73 25.71
N PRO A 25 -3.62 -17.92 26.75
CA PRO A 25 -2.95 -16.64 26.85
C PRO A 25 -1.44 -16.86 27.02
N VAL A 26 -0.65 -15.92 26.51
CA VAL A 26 0.81 -15.90 26.68
C VAL A 26 1.14 -15.23 28.01
N GLU A 27 2.16 -15.74 28.71
CA GLU A 27 2.55 -15.25 30.05
C GLU A 27 3.04 -13.80 30.02
N ALA A 28 3.75 -13.40 28.97
CA ALA A 28 4.24 -12.05 28.78
C ALA A 28 4.07 -11.64 27.32
N VAL A 29 3.35 -10.54 27.07
CA VAL A 29 3.18 -10.00 25.72
C VAL A 29 4.42 -9.18 25.34
N PRO A 30 5.15 -9.54 24.27
CA PRO A 30 6.28 -8.76 23.78
C PRO A 30 5.89 -7.33 23.42
N ARG A 31 6.85 -6.39 23.51
CA ARG A 31 6.63 -4.99 23.12
C ARG A 31 6.25 -4.89 21.64
N GLY A 32 5.21 -4.11 21.35
CA GLY A 32 4.75 -3.86 19.98
C GLY A 32 3.69 -4.83 19.46
N ILE A 33 3.21 -5.73 20.32
CA ILE A 33 2.09 -6.63 20.06
C ILE A 33 0.85 -6.11 20.76
N ARG A 34 -0.29 -6.19 20.08
CA ARG A 34 -1.60 -5.83 20.63
C ARG A 34 -2.43 -7.08 20.82
N GLU A 35 -2.94 -7.28 22.02
CA GLU A 35 -3.97 -8.29 22.26
C GLU A 35 -5.31 -7.75 21.78
N VAL A 36 -6.03 -8.54 21.02
CA VAL A 36 -7.36 -8.22 20.49
C VAL A 36 -8.30 -9.32 20.97
N GLU A 37 -9.34 -8.92 21.68
CA GLU A 37 -10.39 -9.84 22.11
C GLU A 37 -11.18 -10.31 20.88
N ILE A 38 -11.30 -11.63 20.74
CA ILE A 38 -12.12 -12.26 19.70
C ILE A 38 -13.49 -12.56 20.33
N PRO A 39 -14.61 -12.29 19.64
CA PRO A 39 -15.92 -12.72 20.12
C PRO A 39 -15.94 -14.25 20.27
N ASP A 40 -16.43 -14.72 21.42
CA ASP A 40 -16.55 -16.14 21.74
C ASP A 40 -17.71 -16.74 20.94
N VAL A 41 -17.39 -17.24 19.75
CA VAL A 41 -18.35 -17.85 18.83
C VAL A 41 -18.18 -19.37 18.88
N PRO A 42 -19.25 -20.15 19.11
CA PRO A 42 -19.15 -21.60 19.16
C PRO A 42 -18.60 -22.15 17.83
N GLY A 43 -17.52 -22.94 17.92
CA GLY A 43 -16.84 -23.56 16.77
C GLY A 43 -15.49 -22.92 16.40
N LYS A 44 -15.15 -21.74 16.91
CA LYS A 44 -13.78 -21.20 16.77
C LYS A 44 -12.85 -21.87 17.78
N ARG A 45 -11.75 -22.44 17.29
CA ARG A 45 -10.76 -23.12 18.14
C ARG A 45 -9.95 -22.14 18.97
N PHE A 46 -9.51 -21.03 18.38
CA PHE A 46 -8.65 -20.04 19.02
C PHE A 46 -9.45 -18.98 19.78
N LYS A 47 -8.96 -18.65 20.98
CA LYS A 47 -9.61 -17.71 21.91
C LYS A 47 -8.90 -16.36 22.00
N HIS A 48 -7.59 -16.35 21.74
CA HIS A 48 -6.75 -15.16 21.85
C HIS A 48 -6.18 -14.79 20.49
N LEU A 49 -6.19 -13.49 20.16
CA LEU A 49 -5.58 -12.95 18.96
C LEU A 49 -4.53 -11.91 19.36
N TYR A 50 -3.30 -12.13 18.92
CA TYR A 50 -2.21 -11.19 19.04
C TYR A 50 -1.90 -10.60 17.68
N VAL A 51 -1.90 -9.28 17.58
CA VAL A 51 -1.61 -8.55 16.35
C VAL A 51 -0.23 -7.91 16.46
N ALA A 52 0.70 -8.38 15.63
CA ALA A 52 2.05 -7.85 15.51
C ALA A 52 2.16 -6.97 14.26
N SER A 53 2.60 -5.73 14.47
CA SER A 53 2.77 -4.77 13.37
C SER A 53 4.11 -4.97 12.62
N ASN A 54 5.11 -5.54 13.26
CA ASN A 54 6.44 -5.79 12.71
C ASN A 54 6.74 -7.29 12.69
N ALA A 55 7.49 -7.72 11.66
CA ALA A 55 7.91 -9.11 11.54
C ALA A 55 8.71 -9.57 12.76
N LYS A 56 9.62 -8.73 13.26
CA LYS A 56 10.45 -9.05 14.43
C LYS A 56 9.64 -9.37 15.69
N ALA A 57 8.61 -8.58 16.04
CA ALA A 57 7.83 -8.92 17.23
C ALA A 57 6.95 -10.15 17.02
N ALA A 58 6.50 -10.40 15.78
CA ALA A 58 5.82 -11.65 15.46
C ALA A 58 6.76 -12.85 15.67
N ASP A 59 8.02 -12.76 15.24
CA ASP A 59 9.03 -13.80 15.43
C ASP A 59 9.37 -14.01 16.91
N ASP A 60 9.47 -12.92 17.69
CA ASP A 60 9.71 -12.98 19.13
C ASP A 60 8.55 -13.70 19.85
N LEU A 61 7.30 -13.40 19.49
CA LEU A 61 6.11 -14.08 20.02
C LEU A 61 6.05 -15.55 19.62
N ILE A 62 6.33 -15.86 18.35
CA ILE A 62 6.35 -17.23 17.84
C ILE A 62 7.42 -18.05 18.57
N SER A 63 8.57 -17.46 18.86
CA SER A 63 9.65 -18.11 19.60
C SER A 63 9.21 -18.46 21.03
N GLN A 64 8.57 -17.53 21.74
CA GLN A 64 7.99 -17.80 23.07
C GLN A 64 6.90 -18.88 23.04
N LEU A 65 6.04 -18.88 22.00
CA LEU A 65 5.01 -19.90 21.85
C LEU A 65 5.60 -21.29 21.59
N LYS A 66 6.68 -21.37 20.81
CA LYS A 66 7.42 -22.61 20.57
C LYS A 66 8.11 -23.13 21.82
N GLU A 67 8.78 -22.26 22.58
CA GLU A 67 9.41 -22.60 23.86
C GLU A 67 8.40 -23.20 24.84
N ASN A 68 7.20 -22.62 24.88
CA ASN A 68 6.10 -23.09 25.73
C ASN A 68 5.29 -24.26 25.12
N SER A 69 5.73 -24.82 23.99
CA SER A 69 5.02 -25.91 23.27
C SER A 69 3.54 -25.61 23.02
N GLN A 70 3.19 -24.35 22.78
CA GLN A 70 1.82 -23.91 22.56
C GLN A 70 1.45 -24.01 21.08
N MET A 71 0.23 -24.49 20.81
CA MET A 71 -0.33 -24.48 19.46
C MET A 71 -0.74 -23.06 19.07
N TYR A 72 -0.30 -22.62 17.90
CA TYR A 72 -0.61 -21.30 17.36
C TYR A 72 -0.94 -21.39 15.86
N ALA A 73 -1.74 -20.45 15.36
CA ALA A 73 -1.97 -20.23 13.94
C ALA A 73 -1.55 -18.81 13.57
N THR A 74 -0.78 -18.68 12.48
CA THR A 74 -0.33 -17.38 11.95
C THR A 74 -1.08 -17.05 10.67
N GLN A 75 -1.54 -15.81 10.55
CA GLN A 75 -2.16 -15.29 9.35
C GLN A 75 -1.58 -13.90 9.05
N ILE A 76 -1.21 -13.66 7.80
CA ILE A 76 -0.80 -12.33 7.33
C ILE A 76 -2.08 -11.63 6.83
N VAL A 77 -2.39 -10.49 7.42
CA VAL A 77 -3.59 -9.71 7.13
C VAL A 77 -3.18 -8.29 6.75
N ASP A 78 -3.96 -7.65 5.88
CA ASP A 78 -3.79 -6.23 5.58
C ASP A 78 -4.30 -5.37 6.73
N ARG A 79 -3.47 -4.42 7.19
CA ARG A 79 -3.83 -3.46 8.23
C ARG A 79 -5.08 -2.69 7.83
N ARG A 80 -5.98 -2.51 8.80
CA ARG A 80 -7.18 -1.69 8.60
C ARG A 80 -6.89 -0.21 8.85
N ARG A 81 -6.20 0.45 7.92
CA ARG A 81 -5.89 1.89 7.98
C ARG A 81 -6.27 2.62 6.69
N TRP A 82 -6.59 3.91 6.80
CA TRP A 82 -7.06 4.75 5.68
C TRP A 82 -6.07 4.83 4.51
N TYR A 83 -4.77 4.71 4.77
CA TYR A 83 -3.73 4.80 3.75
C TYR A 83 -3.41 3.46 3.08
N VAL A 84 -3.88 2.33 3.61
CA VAL A 84 -3.58 1.01 3.04
C VAL A 84 -4.13 0.85 1.62
N PRO A 85 -5.37 1.28 1.32
CA PRO A 85 -5.88 1.28 -0.05
C PRO A 85 -5.06 2.15 -1.02
N LEU A 86 -4.39 3.19 -0.53
CA LEU A 86 -3.53 4.07 -1.34
C LEU A 86 -2.18 3.41 -1.65
N ILE A 87 -1.63 2.65 -0.70
CA ILE A 87 -0.32 1.98 -0.79
C ILE A 87 -0.40 0.58 -1.42
N ALA A 88 -1.54 -0.08 -1.34
CA ALA A 88 -1.75 -1.38 -1.95
C ALA A 88 -3.13 -1.45 -2.60
N PRO A 89 -3.37 -0.70 -3.68
CA PRO A 89 -4.56 -0.92 -4.48
C PRO A 89 -4.50 -2.36 -5.03
N LYS A 90 -5.62 -3.08 -4.91
CA LYS A 90 -5.70 -4.53 -5.19
C LYS A 90 -5.24 -4.90 -6.60
N GLU A 91 -5.37 -3.97 -7.56
CA GLU A 91 -5.19 -4.24 -8.99
C GLU A 91 -3.99 -3.54 -9.63
N LYS A 92 -3.38 -2.55 -8.97
CA LYS A 92 -2.33 -1.71 -9.58
C LYS A 92 -1.06 -1.61 -8.72
N SER A 93 0.07 -1.45 -9.38
CA SER A 93 1.36 -1.13 -8.75
C SER A 93 1.37 0.34 -8.32
N VAL A 94 1.86 0.63 -7.10
CA VAL A 94 2.04 2.01 -6.63
C VAL A 94 3.12 2.72 -7.43
N THR A 95 4.24 2.04 -7.71
CA THR A 95 5.28 2.63 -8.58
C THR A 95 4.73 3.04 -9.95
N TRP A 96 3.87 2.21 -10.55
CA TRP A 96 3.22 2.57 -11.82
C TRP A 96 2.23 3.73 -11.67
N PHE A 97 1.44 3.77 -10.60
CA PHE A 97 0.53 4.88 -10.34
C PHE A 97 1.27 6.21 -10.17
N LEU A 98 2.36 6.22 -9.40
CA LEU A 98 3.18 7.42 -9.20
C LEU A 98 3.85 7.87 -10.49
N LEU A 99 4.45 6.93 -11.24
CA LEU A 99 5.13 7.24 -12.49
C LEU A 99 4.16 7.81 -13.53
N SER A 100 3.01 7.16 -13.73
CA SER A 100 1.98 7.64 -14.65
C SER A 100 1.42 9.01 -14.23
N SER A 101 1.19 9.23 -12.93
CA SER A 101 0.73 10.52 -12.42
C SER A 101 1.73 11.65 -12.68
N ILE A 102 3.04 11.38 -12.55
CA ILE A 102 4.09 12.36 -12.84
C ILE A 102 4.14 12.68 -14.34
N ILE A 103 4.07 11.67 -15.21
CA ILE A 103 4.10 11.87 -16.67
C ILE A 103 2.87 12.63 -17.15
N ILE A 104 1.68 12.27 -16.66
CA ILE A 104 0.43 12.95 -17.01
C ILE A 104 0.45 14.37 -16.46
N GLY A 105 0.88 14.56 -15.21
CA GLY A 105 0.97 15.88 -14.58
C GLY A 105 1.93 16.82 -15.32
N SER A 106 3.13 16.35 -15.67
CA SER A 106 4.10 17.16 -16.42
C SER A 106 3.60 17.49 -17.82
N SER A 107 3.00 16.52 -18.52
CA SER A 107 2.39 16.74 -19.83
C SER A 107 1.27 17.77 -19.77
N LEU A 108 0.40 17.70 -18.75
CA LEU A 108 -0.69 18.64 -18.56
C LEU A 108 -0.18 20.06 -18.31
N VAL A 109 0.86 20.22 -17.50
CA VAL A 109 1.47 21.53 -17.21
C VAL A 109 2.04 22.14 -18.49
N VAL A 110 2.84 21.38 -19.25
CA VAL A 110 3.39 21.85 -20.54
C VAL A 110 2.27 22.21 -21.52
N PHE A 111 1.24 21.38 -21.60
CA PHE A 111 0.07 21.61 -22.45
C PHE A 111 -0.68 22.90 -22.06
N LEU A 112 -0.88 23.15 -20.76
CA LEU A 112 -1.51 24.37 -20.27
C LEU A 112 -0.67 25.61 -20.56
N PHE A 113 0.66 25.53 -20.45
CA PHE A 113 1.55 26.62 -20.86
C PHE A 113 1.44 26.92 -22.37
N HIS A 114 1.40 25.89 -23.21
CA HIS A 114 1.20 26.07 -24.65
C HIS A 114 -0.17 26.65 -24.99
N LEU A 115 -1.24 26.19 -24.33
CA LEU A 115 -2.58 26.77 -24.49
C LEU A 115 -2.63 28.22 -24.07
N LYS A 116 -2.01 28.58 -22.94
CA LYS A 116 -1.93 29.96 -22.47
C LYS A 116 -1.21 30.84 -23.49
N GLY A 117 -0.06 30.40 -24.01
CA GLY A 117 0.64 31.12 -25.09
C GLY A 117 -0.20 31.26 -26.37
N LEU A 118 -1.03 30.27 -26.69
CA LEU A 118 -1.93 30.34 -27.84
C LEU A 118 -3.10 31.31 -27.64
N VAL A 119 -3.53 31.53 -26.40
CA VAL A 119 -4.63 32.45 -26.06
C VAL A 119 -4.13 33.89 -25.88
N GLU A 120 -2.97 34.11 -25.27
CA GLU A 120 -2.47 35.45 -24.95
C GLU A 120 -1.68 36.10 -26.10
N ASP A 121 -0.93 35.35 -26.91
CA ASP A 121 -0.07 35.93 -27.95
C ASP A 121 -0.70 35.89 -29.35
N PRO A 122 -1.02 37.05 -29.97
CA PRO A 122 -1.57 37.12 -31.32
C PRO A 122 -0.55 36.69 -32.40
N GLU A 123 0.75 36.79 -32.14
CA GLU A 123 1.81 36.31 -33.04
C GLU A 123 1.89 34.77 -33.05
N PHE A 124 1.72 34.14 -31.89
CA PHE A 124 1.73 32.68 -31.78
C PHE A 124 0.56 32.04 -32.54
N ARG A 125 -0.62 32.67 -32.52
CA ARG A 125 -1.78 32.27 -33.32
C ARG A 125 -1.52 32.33 -34.81
N LYS A 126 -0.82 33.38 -35.28
CA LYS A 126 -0.46 33.53 -36.70
C LYS A 126 0.51 32.43 -37.13
N ASN A 127 1.56 32.17 -36.36
CA ASN A 127 2.55 31.12 -36.65
C ASN A 127 1.92 29.73 -36.66
N VAL A 128 1.01 29.42 -35.73
CA VAL A 128 0.29 28.13 -35.70
C VAL A 128 -0.65 27.98 -36.90
N MET A 129 -1.36 29.05 -37.27
CA MET A 129 -2.28 29.05 -38.42
C MET A 129 -1.52 28.94 -39.76
N GLU A 130 -0.32 29.51 -39.84
CA GLU A 130 0.58 29.40 -40.98
C GLU A 130 1.19 28.00 -41.09
N ALA A 131 1.60 27.40 -39.97
CA ALA A 131 2.04 26.01 -39.90
C ALA A 131 0.92 25.03 -40.31
N LEU A 132 -0.33 25.24 -39.87
CA LEU A 132 -1.48 24.44 -40.28
C LEU A 132 -1.79 24.56 -41.79
N LYS A 133 -1.57 25.75 -42.37
CA LYS A 133 -1.72 25.96 -43.82
C LYS A 133 -0.62 25.25 -44.62
N LEU A 134 0.60 25.24 -44.12
CA LEU A 134 1.72 24.49 -44.71
C LEU A 134 1.51 22.98 -44.64
N LEU A 135 0.94 22.47 -43.55
CA LEU A 135 0.65 21.04 -43.35
C LEU A 135 -0.53 20.51 -44.19
N ARG A 136 -1.40 21.41 -44.68
CA ARG A 136 -2.56 21.08 -45.53
C ARG A 136 -2.23 21.11 -47.03
N LYS A 137 -0.98 21.43 -47.39
CA LYS A 137 -0.45 21.38 -48.76
C LYS A 137 0.28 20.07 -49.00
#